data_AF-A0A7S2UEG3-F1
#
_entry.id   AF-A0A7S2UEG3-F1
#
_cell.length_a   1.000
_cell.length_b   1.000
_cell.length_c   1.000
_cell.angle_alpha   90.00
_cell.angle_beta   90.00
_cell.angle_gamma   90.00
#
_symmetry.space_group_name_H-M   'P 1'
#
loop_
_entity.id
_entity.type
_entity.pdbx_description
1 polymer ?
#
loop_
_entity_poly.entity_id
_entity_poly.type
_entity_poly.pdbx_seq_one_letter_code
_entity_poly.pdbx_strand_id
1 'polypeptide(L)'
;MAQNGHDNVPLEVLPEEVVYLIMSFWDVPALVQKKAVCRLWQRRCTTVIDSKAPVPRKAFQTNKELRTAVRKYTQYNASDADTFATSYGWPMDSWDVSRVQDFSSVFDCNHNFNDTINSWN
;
A
#
# COMPACT_ATOMS: atom_id res chain seq x y z
N MET A 1 -26.82 -37.25 -10.05
CA MET A 1 -26.54 -36.79 -8.68
C MET A 1 -25.51 -35.68 -8.78
N ALA A 2 -25.74 -34.60 -8.03
CA ALA A 2 -25.20 -33.26 -8.21
C ALA A 2 -23.71 -33.16 -8.59
N GLN A 3 -23.43 -32.42 -9.66
CA GLN A 3 -22.13 -31.78 -9.85
C GLN A 3 -22.07 -30.62 -8.84
N ASN A 4 -21.23 -30.74 -7.81
CA ASN A 4 -20.89 -29.64 -6.92
C ASN A 4 -20.04 -28.64 -7.70
N GLY A 5 -20.70 -27.77 -8.46
CA GLY A 5 -20.12 -26.52 -8.92
C GLY A 5 -19.94 -25.62 -7.72
N HIS A 6 -18.72 -25.52 -7.21
CA HIS A 6 -18.35 -24.37 -6.38
C HIS A 6 -18.37 -23.16 -7.31
N ASP A 7 -19.55 -22.54 -7.45
CA ASP A 7 -19.72 -21.30 -8.19
C ASP A 7 -18.93 -20.21 -7.47
N ASN A 8 -17.68 -20.03 -7.87
CA ASN A 8 -16.87 -18.89 -7.44
C ASN A 8 -17.53 -17.62 -7.99
N VAL A 9 -18.29 -16.95 -7.13
CA VAL A 9 -18.90 -15.66 -7.44
C VAL A 9 -17.78 -14.63 -7.60
N PRO A 10 -17.64 -13.98 -8.78
CA PRO A 10 -16.61 -12.97 -9.00
C PRO A 10 -16.76 -11.79 -8.03
N LEU A 11 -15.64 -11.22 -7.58
CA LEU A 11 -15.68 -10.05 -6.69
C LEU A 11 -16.27 -8.81 -7.39
N GLU A 12 -16.31 -8.79 -8.72
CA GLU A 12 -16.87 -7.72 -9.54
C GLU A 12 -18.41 -7.64 -9.50
N VAL A 13 -19.09 -8.73 -9.14
CA VAL A 13 -20.57 -8.76 -9.08
C VAL A 13 -21.12 -8.52 -7.67
N LEU A 14 -20.25 -8.46 -6.66
CA LEU A 14 -20.65 -8.20 -5.27
C LEU A 14 -20.86 -6.69 -5.02
N PRO A 15 -21.74 -6.33 -4.06
CA PRO A 15 -21.83 -4.97 -3.57
C PRO A 15 -20.48 -4.44 -3.10
N GLU A 16 -20.22 -3.15 -3.33
CA GLU A 16 -18.91 -2.55 -3.09
C GLU A 16 -18.44 -2.68 -1.64
N GLU A 17 -19.34 -2.50 -0.66
CA GLU A 17 -19.04 -2.66 0.77
C GLU A 17 -18.58 -4.08 1.13
N VAL A 18 -19.18 -5.09 0.49
CA VAL A 18 -18.80 -6.49 0.72
C VAL A 18 -17.41 -6.76 0.15
N VAL A 19 -17.09 -6.16 -1.02
CA VAL A 19 -15.75 -6.25 -1.60
C VAL A 19 -14.71 -5.62 -0.67
N TYR A 20 -14.95 -4.41 -0.17
CA TYR A 20 -14.03 -3.74 0.76
C TYR A 20 -13.87 -4.52 2.07
N LEU A 21 -14.96 -5.10 2.59
CA LEU A 21 -14.91 -5.96 3.77
C LEU A 21 -14.03 -7.19 3.53
N ILE A 22 -14.23 -7.91 2.43
CA ILE A 22 -13.40 -9.08 2.07
C ILE A 22 -11.92 -8.66 1.96
N MET A 23 -11.65 -7.57 1.25
CA MET A 23 -10.29 -7.06 1.06
C MET A 23 -9.66 -6.58 2.38
N SER A 24 -10.44 -6.15 3.37
CA SER A 24 -9.92 -5.71 4.66
C SER A 24 -9.19 -6.83 5.42
N PHE A 25 -9.54 -8.09 5.16
CA PHE A 25 -8.89 -9.27 5.75
C PHE A 25 -7.60 -9.69 5.04
N TRP A 26 -7.29 -9.11 3.88
CA TRP A 26 -6.06 -9.44 3.15
C TRP A 26 -4.86 -8.71 3.78
N ASP A 27 -3.72 -9.40 3.80
CA ASP A 27 -2.45 -8.81 4.20
C ASP A 27 -1.99 -7.76 3.16
N VAL A 28 -1.12 -6.84 3.57
CA VAL A 28 -0.62 -5.79 2.67
C VAL A 28 0.10 -6.40 1.46
N PRO A 29 0.92 -7.45 1.60
CA PRO A 29 1.54 -8.12 0.46
C PRO A 29 0.55 -8.57 -0.63
N ALA A 30 -0.53 -9.24 -0.27
CA ALA A 30 -1.56 -9.71 -1.20
C ALA A 30 -2.25 -8.53 -1.87
N LEU A 31 -2.58 -7.47 -1.12
CA LEU A 31 -3.18 -6.26 -1.68
C LEU A 31 -2.23 -5.57 -2.68
N VAL A 32 -0.93 -5.51 -2.38
CA VAL A 32 0.09 -4.92 -3.27
C VAL A 32 0.22 -5.72 -4.57
N GLN A 33 0.27 -7.05 -4.49
CA GLN A 33 0.30 -7.89 -5.70
C GLN A 33 -0.94 -7.68 -6.58
N LYS A 34 -2.10 -7.48 -5.97
CA LYS A 34 -3.37 -7.27 -6.69
C LYS A 34 -3.48 -5.88 -7.32
N LYS A 35 -2.72 -4.87 -6.87
CA LYS A 35 -2.67 -3.54 -7.52
C LYS A 35 -2.32 -3.62 -9.01
N ALA A 36 -1.52 -4.61 -9.42
CA ALA A 36 -1.06 -4.76 -10.81
C ALA A 36 -2.08 -5.36 -11.78
N VAL A 37 -3.25 -5.81 -11.30
CA VAL A 37 -4.24 -6.53 -12.13
C VAL A 37 -4.96 -5.59 -13.10
N CYS A 38 -5.59 -4.52 -12.59
CA CYS A 38 -6.24 -3.49 -13.41
C CYS A 38 -6.46 -2.20 -12.60
N ARG A 39 -6.88 -1.11 -13.26
CA ARG A 39 -7.11 0.19 -12.60
C ARG A 39 -8.14 0.13 -11.46
N LEU A 40 -9.16 -0.73 -11.58
CA LEU A 40 -10.16 -0.93 -10.52
C LEU A 40 -9.52 -1.56 -9.28
N TRP A 41 -8.77 -2.65 -9.49
CA TRP A 41 -8.01 -3.32 -8.44
C TRP A 41 -6.96 -2.40 -7.80
N GLN A 42 -6.24 -1.62 -8.61
CA GLN A 42 -5.29 -0.62 -8.14
C GLN A 42 -5.95 0.36 -7.15
N ARG A 43 -7.12 0.94 -7.51
CA ARG A 43 -7.83 1.88 -6.64
C ARG A 43 -8.31 1.21 -5.35
N ARG A 44 -9.03 0.09 -5.46
CA ARG A 44 -9.60 -0.62 -4.29
C ARG A 44 -8.51 -1.07 -3.32
N CYS A 45 -7.45 -1.71 -3.82
CA CYS A 45 -6.34 -2.16 -2.98
C CYS A 45 -5.64 -0.96 -2.31
N THR A 46 -5.44 0.14 -3.04
CA THR A 46 -4.82 1.34 -2.48
C THR A 46 -5.67 1.91 -1.34
N THR A 47 -6.99 2.01 -1.50
CA THR A 47 -7.90 2.45 -0.45
C THR A 47 -7.86 1.55 0.79
N VAL A 48 -7.90 0.23 0.60
CA VAL A 48 -7.89 -0.75 1.71
C VAL A 48 -6.55 -0.76 2.45
N ILE A 49 -5.45 -0.63 1.71
CA ILE A 49 -4.12 -0.54 2.32
C ILE A 49 -4.01 0.76 3.13
N ASP A 50 -4.48 1.88 2.57
CA ASP A 50 -4.42 3.18 3.22
C ASP A 50 -5.23 3.20 4.54
N SER A 51 -6.39 2.55 4.55
CA SER A 51 -7.22 2.44 5.74
C SER A 51 -6.63 1.55 6.84
N LYS A 52 -5.55 0.80 6.58
CA LYS A 52 -4.85 0.02 7.62
C LYS A 52 -3.92 0.87 8.48
N ALA A 53 -3.61 2.09 8.06
CA ALA A 53 -2.76 3.00 8.79
C ALA A 53 -3.56 3.82 9.81
N PRO A 54 -3.01 4.09 11.01
CA PRO A 54 -3.61 5.00 11.97
C PRO A 54 -3.56 6.45 11.44
N VAL A 55 -4.59 7.22 11.81
CA VAL A 55 -4.66 8.67 11.56
C VAL A 55 -4.58 9.38 12.92
N PRO A 56 -3.63 10.30 13.15
CA PRO A 56 -2.62 10.80 12.22
C PRO A 56 -1.48 9.79 11.99
N ARG A 57 -0.90 9.83 10.78
CA ARG A 57 0.24 8.99 10.41
C ARG A 57 1.49 9.43 11.14
N LYS A 58 2.44 8.51 11.33
CA LYS A 58 3.74 8.86 11.90
C LYS A 58 4.54 9.71 10.90
N ALA A 59 4.89 10.94 11.29
CA ALA A 59 5.78 11.80 10.52
C ALA A 59 7.23 11.28 10.51
N PHE A 60 7.89 11.36 9.36
CA PHE A 60 9.33 11.13 9.24
C PHE A 60 10.11 12.28 9.87
N GLN A 61 11.06 11.97 10.76
CA GLN A 61 11.83 13.00 11.47
C GLN A 61 13.14 13.36 10.76
N THR A 62 13.68 12.46 9.92
CA THR A 62 14.98 12.68 9.27
C THR A 62 15.03 12.09 7.85
N ASN A 63 15.90 12.65 7.00
CA ASN A 63 16.23 12.09 5.67
C ASN A 63 16.63 10.61 5.75
N LYS A 64 17.40 10.23 6.79
CA LYS A 64 17.86 8.85 6.99
C LYS A 64 16.70 7.89 7.23
N GLU A 65 15.71 8.30 8.02
CA GLU A 65 14.49 7.52 8.27
C GLU A 65 13.70 7.35 6.97
N LEU A 66 13.47 8.46 6.24
CA LEU A 66 12.76 8.45 4.96
C LEU A 66 13.44 7.56 3.91
N ARG A 67 14.75 7.71 3.70
CA ARG A 67 15.52 6.90 2.74
C ARG A 67 15.50 5.41 3.08
N THR A 68 15.55 5.08 4.37
CA THR A 68 15.44 3.68 4.82
C THR A 68 14.06 3.13 4.48
N ALA A 69 13.01 3.92 4.71
CA ALA A 69 11.65 3.55 4.35
C ALA A 69 11.47 3.36 2.84
N VAL A 70 11.96 4.29 2.02
CA VAL A 70 11.90 4.19 0.54
C VAL A 70 12.57 2.91 0.04
N ARG A 71 13.77 2.59 0.54
CA ARG A 71 14.48 1.36 0.17
C ARG A 71 13.69 0.09 0.53
N LYS A 72 13.10 0.05 1.73
CA LYS A 72 12.29 -1.08 2.17
C LYS A 72 11.00 -1.22 1.36
N TYR A 73 10.38 -0.10 1.02
CA TYR A 73 9.19 -0.05 0.17
C TYR A 73 9.46 -0.68 -1.20
N THR A 74 10.59 -0.34 -1.83
CA THR A 74 10.87 -0.78 -3.21
C THR A 74 11.64 -2.08 -3.34
N GLN A 75 12.40 -2.48 -2.33
CA GLN A 75 12.97 -3.84 -2.27
C GLN A 75 11.93 -4.90 -1.90
N TYR A 76 10.73 -4.48 -1.48
CA TYR A 76 9.58 -5.32 -1.12
C TYR A 76 9.97 -6.52 -0.26
N ASN A 77 10.14 -6.28 1.04
CA ASN A 77 10.22 -7.37 2.00
C ASN A 77 8.85 -7.54 2.67
N ALA A 78 8.18 -8.68 2.42
CA ALA A 78 6.87 -8.99 2.97
C ALA A 78 6.84 -8.94 4.51
N SER A 79 7.96 -9.22 5.19
CA SER A 79 8.04 -9.10 6.66
C SER A 79 7.88 -7.67 7.15
N ASP A 80 8.32 -6.69 6.36
CA ASP A 80 8.35 -5.28 6.74
C ASP A 80 7.10 -4.54 6.23
N ALA A 81 6.44 -5.06 5.20
CA ALA A 81 5.31 -4.41 4.52
C ALA A 81 4.16 -4.06 5.49
N ASP A 82 3.73 -5.01 6.32
CA ASP A 82 2.64 -4.79 7.29
C ASP A 82 3.02 -3.75 8.35
N THR A 83 4.23 -3.83 8.91
CA THR A 83 4.71 -2.87 9.92
C THR A 83 4.84 -1.45 9.35
N PHE A 84 5.29 -1.31 8.09
CA PHE A 84 5.41 -0.01 7.44
C PHE A 84 4.06 0.59 7.08
N ALA A 85 3.18 -0.19 6.46
CA ALA A 85 1.83 0.25 6.11
C ALA A 85 1.03 0.69 7.34
N THR A 86 1.18 -0.02 8.47
CA THR A 86 0.52 0.34 9.74
C THR A 86 1.20 1.49 10.51
N SER A 87 2.42 1.91 10.14
CA SER A 87 3.12 3.02 10.82
C SER A 87 3.09 4.33 10.04
N TYR A 88 3.54 4.29 8.79
CA TYR A 88 3.69 5.47 7.92
C TYR A 88 2.60 5.56 6.87
N GLY A 89 1.84 4.47 6.67
CA GLY A 89 0.86 4.36 5.61
C GLY A 89 1.42 3.79 4.31
N TRP A 90 0.50 3.48 3.40
CA TRP A 90 0.80 3.06 2.04
C TRP A 90 -0.39 3.46 1.16
N PRO A 91 -0.19 4.07 -0.01
CA PRO A 91 1.05 4.14 -0.81
C PRO A 91 2.07 5.18 -0.30
N MET A 92 3.25 5.21 -0.90
CA MET A 92 4.31 6.17 -0.53
C MET A 92 3.83 7.63 -0.60
N ASP A 93 2.91 7.94 -1.52
CA ASP A 93 2.21 9.23 -1.63
C ASP A 93 1.49 9.66 -0.36
N SER A 94 1.27 8.78 0.60
CA SER A 94 0.52 9.08 1.81
C SER A 94 1.40 9.39 3.03
N TRP A 95 2.71 9.35 2.85
CA TRP A 95 3.68 9.54 3.93
C TRP A 95 3.75 10.99 4.39
N ASP A 96 3.72 11.19 5.71
CA ASP A 96 3.95 12.51 6.31
C ASP A 96 5.44 12.83 6.33
N VAL A 97 5.87 13.61 5.35
CA VAL A 97 7.24 14.09 5.19
C VAL A 97 7.44 15.53 5.67
N SER A 98 6.42 16.14 6.32
CA SER A 98 6.39 17.57 6.67
C SER A 98 7.51 18.04 7.59
N ARG A 99 8.19 17.11 8.27
CA ARG A 99 9.32 17.38 9.18
C ARG A 99 10.68 17.09 8.55
N VAL A 100 10.72 16.54 7.34
CA VAL A 100 11.95 16.24 6.60
C VAL A 100 12.39 17.50 5.86
N GLN A 101 13.55 18.04 6.23
CA GLN A 101 14.09 19.25 5.59
C GLN A 101 15.01 18.95 4.41
N ASP A 102 15.56 17.73 4.36
CA ASP A 102 16.52 17.30 3.34
C ASP A 102 15.99 16.04 2.64
N PHE A 103 15.84 16.12 1.31
CA PHE A 103 15.41 15.01 0.45
C PHE A 103 16.56 14.46 -0.42
N SER A 104 17.80 14.83 -0.11
CA SER A 104 18.99 14.34 -0.82
C SER A 104 19.04 12.81 -0.85
N SER A 105 19.26 12.27 -2.05
CA SER A 105 19.45 10.83 -2.30
C SER A 105 18.34 9.90 -1.76
N VAL A 106 17.12 10.38 -1.56
CA VAL A 106 16.00 9.56 -1.05
C VAL A 106 15.67 8.40 -1.99
N PHE A 107 15.74 8.65 -3.30
CA PHE A 107 15.48 7.66 -4.36
C PHE A 107 16.75 7.12 -5.02
N ASP A 108 17.92 7.37 -4.43
CA ASP A 108 19.18 6.89 -4.98
C ASP A 108 19.19 5.35 -5.00
N CYS A 109 19.57 4.77 -6.15
CA CYS A 109 19.48 3.35 -6.47
C CYS A 109 18.06 2.74 -6.49
N ASN A 110 17.00 3.54 -6.61
CA ASN A 110 15.62 3.05 -6.62
C ASN A 110 15.03 2.89 -8.03
N HIS A 111 15.54 1.92 -8.79
CA HIS A 111 15.22 1.76 -10.22
C HIS A 111 13.79 1.26 -10.53
N ASN A 112 13.11 0.69 -9.54
CA ASN A 112 11.80 0.03 -9.73
C ASN A 112 10.63 0.84 -9.14
N PHE A 113 10.87 2.08 -8.71
CA PHE A 113 9.82 2.93 -8.15
C PHE A 113 8.81 3.38 -9.22
N ASN A 114 7.52 3.20 -8.96
CA ASN A 114 6.43 3.55 -9.90
C ASN A 114 5.13 4.00 -9.19
N ASP A 115 5.25 4.58 -7.99
CA ASP A 115 4.11 5.19 -7.28
C ASP A 115 4.22 6.73 -7.32
N THR A 116 3.14 7.44 -6.99
CA THR A 116 3.12 8.91 -6.93
C THR A 116 3.70 9.43 -5.62
N ILE A 117 4.15 10.69 -5.62
CA ILE A 117 4.64 11.44 -4.44
C ILE A 117 4.10 12.88 -4.44
N ASN A 118 2.89 13.07 -4.96
CA ASN A 118 2.27 14.38 -5.15
C ASN A 118 1.87 15.06 -3.84
N SER A 119 1.66 14.31 -2.76
CA SER A 119 1.30 14.89 -1.46
C SER A 119 2.51 15.33 -0.62
N TRP A 120 3.72 14.97 -1.05
CA TRP A 120 4.95 15.29 -0.32
C TRP A 120 5.22 16.80 -0.41
N ASN A 121 5.31 17.46 0.75
CA ASN A 121 5.56 18.89 0.90
C ASN A 121 6.56 19.15 2.03
#